data_AF-A0A816HSI7-F1
#
_entry.id   AF-A0A816HSI7-F1
#
_cell.length_a   1.000
_cell.length_b   1.000
_cell.length_c   1.000
_cell.angle_alpha   90.00
_cell.angle_beta   90.00
_cell.angle_gamma   90.00
#
_symmetry.space_group_name_H-M   'P 1'
#
loop_
_entity.id
_entity.type
_entity.pdbx_description
1 polymer ?
#
loop_
_entity_poly.entity_id
_entity_poly.type
_entity_poly.pdbx_seq_one_letter_code
_entity_poly.pdbx_strand_id
1 'polypeptide(L)'
;ASYTTTLTSATTTTTTTTKPFCTTQVTFDDISGQSSSSGTVPNGYKNLNWVNTVYINATSAPIGGLRYIVPASPYVAYNPGGSNITISSANGSSFSFDSITWTSAWRSDLNISIALFRLG
;
A
#
# COMPACT_ATOMS: atom_id res chain seq x y z
N ALA A 1 17.84 41.96 36.11
CA ALA A 1 17.28 42.15 34.77
C ALA A 1 16.07 41.23 34.66
N SER A 2 14.86 41.80 34.51
CA SER A 2 13.64 41.01 34.32
C SER A 2 13.43 40.82 32.83
N TYR A 3 13.37 39.57 32.37
CA TYR A 3 13.11 39.25 30.96
C TYR A 3 11.62 38.98 30.78
N THR A 4 10.97 39.83 29.99
CA THR A 4 9.59 39.62 29.55
C THR A 4 9.62 38.67 28.35
N THR A 5 8.99 37.50 28.46
CA THR A 5 8.80 36.56 27.34
C THR A 5 7.46 36.87 26.68
N THR A 6 7.47 37.34 25.44
CA THR A 6 6.27 37.46 24.61
C THR A 6 5.91 36.09 24.02
N LEU A 7 4.74 35.56 24.39
CA LEU A 7 4.17 34.36 23.79
C LEU A 7 3.51 34.71 22.46
N THR A 8 4.16 34.40 21.35
CA THR A 8 3.55 34.49 20.02
C THR A 8 2.67 33.24 19.81
N SER A 9 1.36 33.42 19.74
CA SER A 9 0.44 32.33 19.40
C SER A 9 0.57 31.97 17.92
N ALA A 10 0.96 30.73 17.62
CA ALA A 10 0.97 30.21 16.26
C ALA A 10 -0.45 29.78 15.87
N THR A 11 -1.00 30.39 14.82
CA THR A 11 -2.27 29.96 14.22
C THR A 11 -2.00 28.70 13.38
N THR A 12 -2.39 27.52 13.89
CA THR A 12 -2.42 26.30 13.06
C THR A 12 -3.63 26.38 12.14
N THR A 13 -3.42 26.79 10.89
CA THR A 13 -4.44 26.65 9.83
C THR A 13 -4.66 25.16 9.59
N THR A 14 -5.75 24.61 10.14
CA THR A 14 -6.21 23.27 9.79
C THR A 14 -6.82 23.33 8.39
N THR A 15 -6.01 23.11 7.35
CA THR A 15 -6.52 22.81 6.02
C THR A 15 -7.23 21.46 6.10
N THR A 16 -8.55 21.47 6.30
CA THR A 16 -9.41 20.31 6.02
C THR A 16 -9.36 20.07 4.52
N THR A 17 -8.38 19.28 4.09
CA THR A 17 -8.38 18.67 2.76
C THR A 17 -9.60 17.77 2.72
N THR A 18 -10.68 18.21 2.06
CA THR A 18 -11.80 17.33 1.72
C THR A 18 -11.23 16.19 0.90
N LYS A 19 -11.23 15.00 1.51
CA LYS A 19 -10.90 13.74 0.85
C LYS A 19 -11.71 13.66 -0.45
N PRO A 20 -11.10 13.39 -1.61
CA PRO A 20 -11.86 13.20 -2.84
C PRO A 20 -12.91 12.12 -2.62
N PHE A 21 -14.16 12.43 -2.98
CA PHE A 21 -15.36 11.65 -2.71
C PHE A 21 -15.36 10.25 -3.37
N CYS A 22 -14.34 9.94 -4.19
CA CYS A 22 -14.18 8.67 -4.88
C CYS A 22 -12.85 8.02 -4.48
N THR A 23 -12.86 7.25 -3.39
CA THR A 23 -11.79 6.29 -3.10
C THR A 23 -11.93 5.11 -4.04
N THR A 24 -10.91 4.83 -4.85
CA THR A 24 -10.87 3.60 -5.65
C THR A 24 -10.34 2.47 -4.78
N GLN A 25 -11.16 1.43 -4.58
CA GLN A 25 -10.66 0.20 -3.98
C GLN A 25 -9.71 -0.50 -4.97
N VAL A 26 -8.50 -0.78 -4.50
CA VAL A 26 -7.54 -1.61 -5.22
C VAL A 26 -7.64 -3.02 -4.65
N THR A 27 -8.27 -3.91 -5.40
CA THR A 27 -8.09 -5.36 -5.24
C THR A 27 -7.06 -5.84 -6.26
N PHE A 28 -6.84 -7.14 -6.40
CA PHE A 28 -6.06 -7.67 -7.53
C PHE A 28 -6.89 -8.55 -8.44
N ASP A 29 -8.20 -8.68 -8.21
CA ASP A 29 -9.05 -9.70 -8.86
C ASP A 29 -9.45 -9.37 -10.29
N ASP A 30 -9.23 -8.12 -10.71
CA ASP A 30 -9.59 -7.64 -12.04
C ASP A 30 -8.35 -7.42 -12.94
N ILE A 31 -7.20 -8.02 -12.60
CA ILE A 31 -6.07 -8.08 -13.52
C ILE A 31 -6.48 -8.92 -14.73
N SER A 32 -6.38 -8.36 -15.93
CA SER A 32 -6.69 -9.06 -17.17
C SER A 32 -5.70 -10.19 -17.45
N GLY A 33 -6.19 -11.34 -17.90
CA GLY A 33 -5.35 -12.48 -18.29
C GLY A 33 -4.64 -13.15 -17.12
N GLN A 34 -5.24 -13.10 -15.93
CA GLN A 34 -4.70 -13.75 -14.73
C GLN A 34 -4.45 -15.24 -14.93
N SER A 35 -3.28 -15.67 -14.43
CA SER A 35 -3.03 -17.08 -14.14
C SER A 35 -3.88 -17.53 -12.95
N SER A 36 -4.30 -18.80 -12.94
CA SER A 36 -5.04 -19.40 -11.82
C SER A 36 -4.25 -19.47 -10.51
N SER A 37 -2.93 -19.27 -10.56
CA SER A 37 -2.02 -19.37 -9.42
C SER A 37 -1.38 -18.05 -9.02
N SER A 38 -0.53 -17.47 -9.86
CA SER A 38 0.18 -16.22 -9.58
C SER A 38 0.73 -15.60 -10.86
N GLY A 39 1.04 -14.31 -10.81
CA GLY A 39 1.73 -13.62 -11.90
C GLY A 39 2.16 -12.21 -11.51
N THR A 40 2.82 -11.50 -12.43
CA THR A 40 3.29 -10.13 -12.19
C THR A 40 2.13 -9.15 -12.17
N VAL A 41 2.13 -8.20 -11.23
CA VAL A 41 1.20 -7.07 -11.27
C VAL A 41 1.57 -6.17 -12.46
N PRO A 42 0.67 -5.91 -13.42
CA PRO A 42 1.00 -5.07 -14.58
C PRO A 42 1.41 -3.65 -14.16
N ASN A 43 2.39 -3.07 -14.87
CA ASN A 43 2.72 -1.66 -14.70
C ASN A 43 1.50 -0.78 -15.02
N GLY A 44 1.28 0.25 -14.21
CA GLY A 44 0.11 1.13 -14.33
C GLY A 44 -1.20 0.55 -13.80
N TYR A 45 -1.21 -0.66 -13.22
CA TYR A 45 -2.41 -1.23 -12.64
C TYR A 45 -2.99 -0.29 -11.57
N LYS A 46 -4.24 0.16 -11.79
CA LYS A 46 -4.92 1.18 -10.98
C LYS A 46 -4.13 2.49 -10.81
N ASN A 47 -3.40 2.90 -11.86
CA ASN A 47 -2.49 4.06 -11.88
C ASN A 47 -1.30 3.94 -10.91
N LEU A 48 -0.94 2.72 -10.53
CA LEU A 48 0.20 2.43 -9.66
C LEU A 48 1.18 1.49 -10.35
N ASN A 49 2.46 1.69 -10.09
CA ASN A 49 3.52 0.75 -10.41
C ASN A 49 3.91 -0.02 -9.14
N TRP A 50 4.09 -1.32 -9.29
CA TRP A 50 4.37 -2.24 -8.18
C TRP A 50 5.70 -2.95 -8.43
N VAL A 51 6.71 -2.65 -7.63
CA VAL A 51 8.04 -3.27 -7.72
C VAL A 51 8.16 -4.39 -6.69
N ASN A 52 8.83 -5.48 -7.06
CA ASN A 52 9.00 -6.68 -6.22
C ASN A 52 7.67 -7.29 -5.74
N THR A 53 6.61 -7.12 -6.53
CA THR A 53 5.25 -7.55 -6.18
C THR A 53 4.68 -8.44 -7.28
N VAL A 54 4.09 -9.55 -6.87
CA VAL A 54 3.27 -10.43 -7.72
C VAL A 54 1.84 -10.43 -7.19
N TYR A 55 0.87 -10.74 -8.03
CA TYR A 55 -0.42 -11.21 -7.54
C TYR A 55 -0.35 -12.72 -7.31
N ILE A 56 -1.02 -13.21 -6.28
CA ILE A 56 -1.17 -14.64 -6.00
C ILE A 56 -2.61 -14.94 -5.61
N ASN A 57 -3.15 -16.03 -6.13
CA ASN A 57 -4.42 -16.57 -5.71
C ASN A 57 -4.25 -17.16 -4.31
N ALA A 58 -4.85 -16.52 -3.31
CA ALA A 58 -4.77 -16.92 -1.91
C ALA A 58 -5.36 -18.32 -1.67
N THR A 59 -6.27 -18.80 -2.52
CA THR A 59 -6.85 -20.15 -2.39
C THR A 59 -5.95 -21.24 -2.97
N SER A 60 -5.10 -20.92 -3.94
CA SER A 60 -4.13 -21.87 -4.52
C SER A 60 -2.71 -21.71 -3.95
N ALA A 61 -2.47 -20.66 -3.17
CA ALA A 61 -1.17 -20.41 -2.57
C ALA A 61 -0.77 -21.57 -1.63
N PRO A 62 0.51 -21.96 -1.60
CA PRO A 62 0.97 -23.05 -0.74
C PRO A 62 0.56 -22.79 0.71
N ILE A 63 -0.04 -23.82 1.30
CA ILE A 63 -0.59 -23.89 2.66
C ILE A 63 0.40 -23.25 3.66
N GLY A 64 0.19 -21.99 4.02
CA GLY A 64 1.16 -21.14 4.73
C GLY A 64 0.51 -19.87 5.31
N GLY A 65 1.30 -18.84 5.64
CA GLY A 65 0.81 -17.62 6.30
C GLY A 65 -0.25 -16.83 5.52
N LEU A 66 -0.38 -17.04 4.20
CA LEU A 66 -1.43 -16.41 3.37
C LEU A 66 -2.84 -16.90 3.69
N ARG A 67 -3.00 -18.09 4.29
CA ARG A 67 -4.33 -18.63 4.62
C ARG A 67 -5.10 -17.75 5.62
N TYR A 68 -4.39 -16.90 6.35
CA TYR A 68 -4.95 -15.99 7.34
C TYR A 68 -5.29 -14.62 6.75
N ILE A 69 -5.00 -14.40 5.46
CA ILE A 69 -5.37 -13.18 4.72
C ILE A 69 -6.76 -13.41 4.12
N VAL A 70 -7.76 -13.56 4.98
CA VAL A 70 -9.08 -14.11 4.62
C VAL A 70 -10.03 -13.12 3.92
N PRO A 71 -9.87 -11.77 3.87
CA PRO A 71 -10.86 -10.95 3.13
C PRO A 71 -10.47 -10.52 1.70
N ALA A 72 -9.31 -10.87 1.16
CA ALA A 72 -8.83 -10.28 -0.11
C ALA A 72 -9.05 -11.18 -1.35
N SER A 73 -10.26 -11.74 -1.47
CA SER A 73 -10.57 -12.83 -2.40
C SER A 73 -10.57 -12.46 -3.89
N PRO A 74 -10.07 -13.34 -4.79
CA PRO A 74 -9.10 -14.42 -4.51
C PRO A 74 -7.64 -13.98 -4.65
N TYR A 75 -7.34 -12.83 -5.27
CA TYR A 75 -5.97 -12.42 -5.56
C TYR A 75 -5.47 -11.31 -4.64
N VAL A 76 -4.25 -11.48 -4.14
CA VAL A 76 -3.56 -10.52 -3.28
C VAL A 76 -2.20 -10.15 -3.85
N ALA A 77 -1.75 -8.93 -3.59
CA ALA A 77 -0.34 -8.57 -3.76
C ALA A 77 0.52 -9.33 -2.76
N TYR A 78 1.62 -9.88 -3.25
CA TYR A 78 2.57 -10.68 -2.51
C TYR A 78 4.00 -10.32 -2.91
N ASN A 79 4.90 -10.34 -1.93
CA ASN A 79 6.33 -10.16 -2.14
C ASN A 79 7.05 -11.52 -2.02
N PRO A 80 7.40 -12.15 -3.15
CA PRO A 80 8.02 -13.47 -3.12
C PRO A 80 9.50 -13.44 -2.74
N GLY A 81 10.17 -12.30 -2.92
CA GLY A 81 11.63 -12.19 -2.79
C GLY A 81 12.12 -11.65 -1.46
N GLY A 82 11.24 -11.13 -0.61
CA GLY A 82 11.60 -10.50 0.67
C GLY A 82 12.28 -9.13 0.54
N SER A 83 12.57 -8.66 -0.67
CA SER A 83 13.05 -7.31 -0.97
C SER A 83 11.97 -6.26 -0.69
N ASN A 84 12.33 -4.97 -0.58
CA ASN A 84 11.33 -3.93 -0.37
C ASN A 84 10.30 -3.87 -1.51
N ILE A 85 9.01 -3.84 -1.16
CA ILE A 85 7.94 -3.45 -2.10
C ILE A 85 8.02 -1.93 -2.29
N THR A 86 7.99 -1.49 -3.54
CA THR A 86 7.82 -0.07 -3.86
C THR A 86 6.53 0.12 -4.64
N ILE A 87 5.68 1.02 -4.14
CA ILE A 87 4.47 1.48 -4.83
C ILE A 87 4.71 2.92 -5.24
N SER A 88 4.57 3.21 -6.53
CA SER A 88 4.70 4.56 -7.06
C SER A 88 3.56 4.88 -8.01
N SER A 89 3.27 6.16 -8.19
CA SER A 89 2.31 6.59 -9.17
C SER A 89 2.81 6.32 -10.58
N ALA A 90 1.96 5.74 -11.43
CA ALA A 90 2.31 5.44 -12.80
C ALA A 90 2.39 6.69 -13.69
N ASN A 91 1.67 7.76 -13.33
CA ASN A 91 1.64 9.02 -14.09
C ASN A 91 2.43 10.15 -13.42
N GLY A 92 3.21 9.85 -12.37
CA GLY A 92 3.99 10.84 -11.63
C GLY A 92 3.19 11.74 -10.68
N SER A 93 1.88 11.62 -10.61
CA SER A 93 1.05 12.36 -9.65
C SER A 93 1.24 11.83 -8.23
N SER A 94 0.97 12.64 -7.20
CA SER A 94 0.87 12.11 -5.84
C SER A 94 -0.39 11.24 -5.68
N PHE A 95 -0.32 10.21 -4.84
CA PHE A 95 -1.48 9.43 -4.41
C PHE A 95 -1.54 9.39 -2.88
N SER A 96 -2.71 9.08 -2.34
CA SER A 96 -2.93 8.88 -0.91
C SER A 96 -3.70 7.58 -0.68
N PHE A 97 -3.52 7.00 0.49
CA PHE A 97 -4.32 5.87 0.95
C PHE A 97 -5.26 6.36 2.05
N ASP A 98 -6.54 6.02 1.94
CA ASP A 98 -7.48 6.21 3.04
C ASP A 98 -7.35 5.12 4.10
N SER A 99 -7.11 3.90 3.62
CA SER A 99 -6.85 2.72 4.43
C SER A 99 -6.02 1.75 3.61
N ILE A 100 -5.16 1.00 4.27
CA ILE A 100 -4.42 -0.09 3.66
C ILE A 100 -4.25 -1.21 4.68
N THR A 101 -4.35 -2.46 4.23
CA THR A 101 -4.15 -3.64 5.06
C THR A 101 -2.89 -4.34 4.61
N TRP A 102 -1.94 -4.45 5.55
CA TRP A 102 -0.71 -5.20 5.37
C TRP A 102 -0.63 -6.30 6.40
N THR A 103 -0.06 -7.42 6.01
CA THR A 103 0.25 -8.51 6.93
C THR A 103 1.51 -9.20 6.47
N SER A 104 2.30 -9.62 7.45
CA SER A 104 3.39 -10.54 7.18
C SER A 104 2.80 -11.94 6.99
N ALA A 105 3.49 -12.74 6.21
CA ALA A 105 3.13 -14.13 5.98
C ALA A 105 4.41 -14.97 5.98
N TRP A 106 4.26 -16.29 6.09
CA TRP A 106 5.30 -17.33 6.13
C TRP A 106 6.14 -17.49 7.40
N ARG A 107 6.59 -16.41 8.04
CA ARG A 107 7.51 -16.53 9.20
C ARG A 107 6.95 -15.85 10.44
N SER A 108 7.34 -16.37 11.61
CA SER A 108 7.12 -15.69 12.89
C SER A 108 7.98 -14.43 12.98
N ASP A 109 7.54 -13.47 13.79
CA ASP A 109 8.28 -12.26 14.17
C ASP A 109 8.71 -11.37 13.00
N LEU A 110 7.94 -11.40 11.91
CA LEU A 110 8.13 -10.50 10.78
C LEU A 110 7.57 -9.12 11.09
N ASN A 111 8.43 -8.12 10.99
CA ASN A 111 8.09 -6.71 11.14
C ASN A 111 7.77 -6.09 9.78
N ILE A 112 6.76 -5.21 9.75
CA ILE A 112 6.45 -4.38 8.59
C ILE A 112 6.92 -2.96 8.89
N SER A 113 7.78 -2.43 8.02
CA SER A 113 8.19 -1.02 8.05
C SER A 113 7.67 -0.31 6.80
N ILE A 114 7.12 0.88 6.97
CA ILE A 114 6.53 1.67 5.90
C ILE A 114 7.22 3.03 5.89
N ALA A 115 7.74 3.43 4.74
CA ALA A 115 8.29 4.76 4.50
C ALA A 115 7.55 5.41 3.32
N LEU A 116 7.24 6.68 3.45
CA LEU A 116 6.57 7.49 2.42
C LEU A 116 7.54 8.54 1.91
N PHE A 117 7.61 8.68 0.59
CA PHE A 117 8.50 9.64 -0.06
C PHE A 117 7.70 10.50 -1.03
N ARG A 118 8.06 11.78 -1.12
CA ARG A 118 7.67 12.65 -2.22
C ARG A 118 8.89 12.81 -3.11
N LEU A 119 8.80 12.37 -4.35
CA LEU A 119 9.82 12.68 -5.35
C LEU A 119 9.68 14.17 -5.68
N GLY A 120 10.77 14.92 -5.45
CA GLY A 120 10.86 16.37 -5.68
C GLY A 120 11.14 16.70 -7.13
#